data_AF-A0A256XB55-F1
#
_entry.id   AF-A0A256XB55-F1
#
_cell.length_a   1.000
_cell.length_b   1.000
_cell.length_c   1.000
_cell.angle_alpha   90.00
_cell.angle_beta   90.00
_cell.angle_gamma   90.00
#
_symmetry.space_group_name_H-M   'P 1'
#
loop_
_entity.id
_entity.type
_entity.pdbx_description
1 polymer ?
#
loop_
_entity_poly.entity_id
_entity_poly.type
_entity_poly.pdbx_seq_one_letter_code
_entity_poly.pdbx_strand_id
1 'polypeptide(L)'
;MKTITVAGGKGGVGKSLIASSIAYELSRRAYKVLLVDADVDNPCIESFLGVESSYVKAIERSSRKLAYIKESKFRDLDITTCELIPGVKASCLVVTKFVKSITDKFKHYEYVIIDSPPGTGSIVYTLVKIANTVIAVTEPTRLGINDYLKFMSMIGRIEEKKHVITVINKFNLSSKLTSEIEEKASKFNTITIKIPYIQEIPSRVMTHEDFKKAINGIVNILLK
;
A
#
# COMPACT_ATOMS: atom_id res chain seq x y z
N MET A 1 0.00 0.01 -18.07
CA MET A 1 0.63 0.01 -16.73
C MET A 1 -0.13 0.98 -15.83
N LYS A 2 -0.69 0.51 -14.71
CA LYS A 2 -1.30 1.34 -13.66
C LYS A 2 -0.44 1.22 -12.40
N THR A 3 0.00 2.35 -11.84
CA THR A 3 0.69 2.40 -10.54
C THR A 3 -0.31 2.76 -9.45
N ILE A 4 -0.40 1.92 -8.42
CA ILE A 4 -1.34 2.06 -7.31
C ILE A 4 -0.56 2.08 -6.00
N THR A 5 -0.70 3.18 -5.25
CA THR A 5 -0.13 3.27 -3.90
C THR A 5 -1.22 3.01 -2.86
N VAL A 6 -1.02 2.00 -2.03
CA VAL A 6 -1.84 1.71 -0.85
C VAL A 6 -1.21 2.41 0.34
N ALA A 7 -1.90 3.43 0.85
CA ALA A 7 -1.37 4.33 1.86
C ALA A 7 -2.42 4.72 2.89
N GLY A 8 -1.95 5.23 4.03
CA GLY A 8 -2.82 5.66 5.12
C GLY A 8 -2.03 6.41 6.18
N GLY A 9 -2.67 7.38 6.83
CA GLY A 9 -2.00 8.27 7.78
C GLY A 9 -1.54 7.57 9.07
N LYS A 10 -2.06 6.38 9.38
CA LYS A 10 -1.78 5.64 10.63
C LYS A 10 -1.16 4.26 10.37
N GLY A 11 -0.32 3.79 11.29
CA GLY A 11 0.16 2.40 11.35
C GLY A 11 -0.94 1.43 11.82
N GLY A 12 -0.86 0.16 11.41
CA GLY A 12 -1.78 -0.88 11.88
C GLY A 12 -3.21 -0.86 11.29
N VAL A 13 -3.49 0.01 10.31
CA VAL A 13 -4.80 0.08 9.63
C VAL A 13 -5.03 -1.03 8.59
N GLY A 14 -4.03 -1.86 8.30
CA GLY A 14 -4.15 -3.01 7.38
C GLY A 14 -3.67 -2.78 5.94
N LYS A 15 -2.83 -1.75 5.70
CA LYS A 15 -2.29 -1.41 4.36
C LYS A 15 -1.63 -2.59 3.65
N SER A 16 -0.65 -3.23 4.28
CA SER A 16 0.12 -4.35 3.72
C SER A 16 -0.74 -5.57 3.39
N LEU A 17 -1.71 -5.90 4.25
CA LEU A 17 -2.70 -6.95 4.00
C LEU A 17 -3.56 -6.62 2.77
N ILE A 18 -4.08 -5.39 2.68
CA ILE A 18 -4.90 -4.95 1.54
C ILE A 18 -4.07 -4.90 0.26
N ALA A 19 -2.86 -4.35 0.29
CA ALA A 19 -1.93 -4.28 -0.83
C ALA A 19 -1.58 -5.66 -1.37
N SER A 20 -1.17 -6.58 -0.49
CA SER A 20 -0.84 -7.96 -0.84
C SER A 20 -2.04 -8.69 -1.42
N SER A 21 -3.23 -8.47 -0.87
CA SER A 21 -4.46 -9.13 -1.33
C SER A 21 -4.91 -8.63 -2.70
N ILE A 22 -4.82 -7.33 -2.97
CA ILE A 22 -5.11 -6.75 -4.28
C ILE A 22 -4.11 -7.27 -5.32
N ALA A 23 -2.82 -7.27 -4.99
CA ALA A 23 -1.77 -7.74 -5.89
C ALA A 23 -1.95 -9.23 -6.22
N TYR A 24 -2.25 -10.04 -5.21
CA TYR A 24 -2.53 -11.47 -5.38
C TYR A 24 -3.77 -11.70 -6.24
N GLU A 25 -4.87 -10.98 -6.01
CA GLU A 25 -6.11 -11.15 -6.79
C GLU A 25 -5.93 -10.72 -8.25
N LEU A 26 -5.19 -9.64 -8.52
CA LEU A 26 -4.82 -9.24 -9.89
C LEU A 26 -3.95 -10.32 -10.56
N SER A 27 -2.93 -10.84 -9.86
CA SER A 27 -2.06 -11.90 -10.37
C SER A 27 -2.84 -13.18 -10.68
N ARG A 28 -3.78 -13.58 -9.82
CA ARG A 28 -4.69 -14.72 -10.05
C ARG A 28 -5.56 -14.58 -11.29
N ARG A 29 -5.83 -13.35 -11.73
CA ARG A 29 -6.55 -13.03 -12.97
C ARG A 29 -5.62 -12.93 -14.18
N ALA A 30 -4.41 -13.49 -14.08
CA ALA A 30 -3.38 -13.57 -15.11
C ALA A 30 -2.79 -12.22 -15.55
N TYR A 31 -2.98 -11.15 -14.76
CA TYR A 31 -2.28 -9.89 -15.00
C TYR A 31 -0.83 -9.99 -14.51
N LYS A 32 0.09 -9.32 -15.21
CA LYS A 32 1.47 -9.15 -14.73
C LYS A 32 1.51 -8.10 -13.63
N VAL A 33 1.80 -8.52 -12.40
CA VAL A 33 1.77 -7.66 -11.21
C VAL A 33 3.11 -7.63 -10.50
N LEU A 34 3.55 -6.43 -10.15
CA LEU A 34 4.65 -6.20 -9.22
C LEU A 34 4.10 -5.65 -7.90
N LEU A 35 4.39 -6.31 -6.79
CA LEU A 35 4.13 -5.82 -5.44
C LEU A 35 5.42 -5.25 -4.84
N VAL A 36 5.39 -3.97 -4.47
CA VAL A 36 6.52 -3.23 -3.91
C VAL A 36 6.25 -2.93 -2.44
N ASP A 37 7.07 -3.45 -1.53
CA ASP A 37 7.07 -3.05 -0.13
C ASP A 37 7.98 -1.82 0.05
N ALA A 38 7.39 -0.63 0.16
CA ALA A 38 8.13 0.61 0.34
C ALA A 38 8.26 1.04 1.81
N ASP A 39 7.77 0.25 2.78
CA ASP A 39 8.04 0.46 4.20
C ASP A 39 9.42 -0.09 4.55
N VAL A 40 10.46 0.70 4.23
CA VAL A 40 11.85 0.24 4.37
C VAL A 40 12.34 0.07 5.80
N ASP A 41 11.65 0.68 6.77
CA ASP A 41 11.97 0.50 8.19
C ASP A 41 11.52 -0.87 8.68
N ASN A 42 10.33 -1.33 8.26
CA ASN A 42 9.72 -2.57 8.74
C ASN A 42 9.02 -3.32 7.59
N PRO A 43 9.74 -3.78 6.57
CA PRO A 43 9.13 -4.51 5.46
C PRO A 43 8.52 -5.80 5.99
N CYS A 44 7.29 -6.09 5.61
CA CYS A 44 6.52 -7.20 6.19
C CYS A 44 5.89 -8.13 5.16
N ILE A 45 5.86 -7.77 3.88
CA ILE A 45 5.18 -8.54 2.83
C ILE A 45 5.77 -9.96 2.68
N GLU A 46 7.09 -10.11 2.79
CA GLU A 46 7.75 -11.41 2.66
C GLU A 46 7.31 -12.39 3.76
N SER A 47 7.40 -11.94 5.02
CA SER A 47 6.91 -12.68 6.18
C SER A 47 5.42 -12.97 6.10
N PHE A 48 4.65 -12.03 5.54
CA PHE A 48 3.21 -12.15 5.40
C PHE A 48 2.80 -13.24 4.38
N LEU A 49 3.53 -13.35 3.28
CA LEU A 49 3.29 -14.32 2.21
C LEU A 49 4.05 -15.64 2.40
N GLY A 50 4.98 -15.69 3.37
CA GLY A 50 5.80 -16.87 3.63
C GLY A 50 6.77 -17.16 2.48
N VAL A 51 7.38 -16.11 1.91
CA VAL A 51 8.33 -16.22 0.80
C VAL A 51 9.74 -15.88 1.24
N GLU A 52 10.71 -16.62 0.73
CA GLU A 52 12.13 -16.29 0.87
C GLU A 52 12.57 -15.33 -0.25
N SER A 53 13.45 -14.41 0.10
CA SER A 53 13.91 -13.36 -0.80
C SER A 53 15.42 -13.41 -1.01
N SER A 54 15.84 -12.98 -2.20
CA SER A 54 17.24 -12.91 -2.58
C SER A 54 17.69 -11.45 -2.62
N TYR A 55 18.86 -11.17 -2.05
CA TYR A 55 19.51 -9.86 -2.15
C TYR A 55 19.90 -9.59 -3.61
N VAL A 56 19.38 -8.51 -4.18
CA VAL A 56 19.67 -8.15 -5.59
C VAL A 56 20.57 -6.93 -5.71
N LYS A 57 20.45 -5.96 -4.79
CA LYS A 57 21.15 -4.67 -4.91
C LYS A 57 21.24 -3.94 -3.58
N ALA A 58 22.33 -3.25 -3.33
CA ALA A 58 22.46 -2.33 -2.20
C ALA A 58 22.04 -0.90 -2.60
N ILE A 59 21.44 -0.17 -1.67
CA ILE A 59 21.25 1.29 -1.75
C ILE A 59 22.37 1.96 -0.99
N GLU A 60 23.11 2.84 -1.66
CA GLU A 60 24.32 3.45 -1.09
C GLU A 60 24.29 4.98 -1.12
N ARG A 61 25.04 5.62 -0.21
CA ARG A 61 25.35 7.06 -0.22
C ARG A 61 26.81 7.24 0.14
N SER A 62 27.60 7.84 -0.77
CA SER A 62 29.03 8.11 -0.55
C SER A 62 29.78 6.88 -0.03
N SER A 63 29.59 5.74 -0.71
CA SER A 63 30.17 4.43 -0.38
C SER A 63 29.64 3.74 0.89
N ARG A 64 28.75 4.38 1.65
CA ARG A 64 28.05 3.73 2.77
C ARG A 64 26.78 3.04 2.27
N LYS A 65 26.66 1.74 2.50
CA LYS A 65 25.40 1.00 2.31
C LYS A 65 24.38 1.45 3.34
N LEU A 66 23.16 1.70 2.89
CA LEU A 66 22.03 2.19 3.67
C LEU A 66 20.91 1.15 3.81
N ALA A 67 20.68 0.40 2.73
CA ALA A 67 19.60 -0.57 2.64
C ALA A 67 19.94 -1.65 1.61
N TYR A 68 19.18 -2.73 1.61
CA TYR A 68 19.23 -3.78 0.61
C TYR A 68 17.87 -3.96 -0.05
N ILE A 69 17.90 -4.06 -1.37
CA ILE A 69 16.74 -4.45 -2.17
C ILE A 69 16.76 -5.96 -2.26
N LYS A 70 15.59 -6.57 -2.03
CA LYS A 70 15.37 -8.00 -2.17
C LYS A 70 14.25 -8.26 -3.14
N GLU A 71 14.36 -9.39 -3.83
CA GLU A 71 13.32 -9.85 -4.76
C GLU A 71 12.89 -11.26 -4.37
N SER A 72 11.59 -11.50 -4.49
CA SER A 72 10.95 -12.78 -4.22
C SER A 72 9.76 -12.95 -5.15
N LYS A 73 9.20 -14.16 -5.15
CA LYS A 73 8.03 -14.48 -5.96
C LYS A 73 7.04 -15.32 -5.17
N PHE A 74 5.77 -14.98 -5.28
CA PHE A 74 4.66 -15.80 -4.78
C PHE A 74 3.79 -16.22 -5.95
N ARG A 75 3.96 -17.46 -6.44
CA ARG A 75 3.28 -17.96 -7.66
C ARG A 75 3.61 -17.07 -8.88
N ASP A 76 2.63 -16.35 -9.42
CA ASP A 76 2.77 -15.43 -10.56
C ASP A 76 2.87 -13.96 -10.13
N LEU A 77 3.00 -13.69 -8.82
CA LEU A 77 3.19 -12.36 -8.26
C LEU A 77 4.67 -12.11 -7.99
N ASP A 78 5.26 -11.16 -8.70
CA ASP A 78 6.61 -10.69 -8.44
C ASP A 78 6.60 -9.67 -7.30
N ILE A 79 7.55 -9.80 -6.38
CA ILE A 79 7.64 -8.98 -5.16
C ILE A 79 9.01 -8.34 -5.10
N THR A 80 9.05 -7.07 -4.73
CA THR A 80 10.30 -6.36 -4.44
C THR A 80 10.18 -5.59 -3.14
N THR A 81 11.10 -5.84 -2.23
CA THR A 81 11.17 -5.19 -0.92
C THR A 81 12.48 -4.44 -0.78
N CYS A 82 12.54 -3.53 0.18
CA CYS A 82 13.78 -2.89 0.57
C CYS A 82 13.85 -2.86 2.09
N GLU A 83 14.98 -3.30 2.64
CA GLU A 83 15.21 -3.37 4.08
C GLU A 83 16.40 -2.50 4.45
N LEU A 84 16.24 -1.63 5.45
CA LEU A 84 17.35 -0.84 5.99
C LEU A 84 18.39 -1.71 6.68
N ILE A 85 19.64 -1.28 6.60
CA ILE A 85 20.69 -1.83 7.47
C ILE A 85 20.42 -1.37 8.90
N PRO A 86 20.50 -2.25 9.92
CA PRO A 86 20.30 -1.86 11.31
C PRO A 86 21.12 -0.62 11.71
N GLY A 87 20.46 0.32 12.39
CA GLY A 87 21.04 1.61 12.78
C GLY A 87 21.01 2.71 11.70
N VAL A 88 20.52 2.40 10.48
CA VAL A 88 20.20 3.41 9.47
C VAL A 88 18.76 3.86 9.66
N LYS A 89 18.51 5.17 9.60
CA LYS A 89 17.17 5.77 9.67
C LYS A 89 16.51 5.79 8.28
N ALA A 90 15.24 5.42 8.17
CA ALA A 90 14.50 5.68 6.94
C ALA A 90 14.53 7.17 6.57
N SER A 91 14.65 7.40 5.27
CA SER A 91 14.63 8.75 4.73
C SER A 91 14.06 8.73 3.33
N CYS A 92 13.57 9.88 2.88
CA CYS A 92 13.16 10.07 1.49
C CYS A 92 14.25 9.71 0.50
N LEU A 93 15.52 9.90 0.86
CA LEU A 93 16.65 9.53 0.00
C LEU A 93 16.66 8.03 -0.28
N VAL A 94 16.52 7.20 0.77
CA VAL A 94 16.54 5.74 0.64
C VAL A 94 15.35 5.28 -0.21
N VAL A 95 14.13 5.73 0.13
CA VAL A 95 12.92 5.33 -0.60
C VAL A 95 12.94 5.82 -2.05
N THR A 96 13.41 7.05 -2.30
CA THR A 96 13.54 7.56 -3.68
C THR A 96 14.56 6.76 -4.48
N LYS A 97 15.71 6.41 -3.88
CA LYS A 97 16.70 5.57 -4.54
C LYS A 97 16.16 4.16 -4.81
N PHE A 98 15.43 3.61 -3.85
CA PHE A 98 14.77 2.32 -4.00
C PHE A 98 13.79 2.34 -5.18
N VAL A 99 12.80 3.23 -5.16
CA VAL A 99 11.80 3.36 -6.23
C VAL A 99 12.47 3.59 -7.57
N LYS A 100 13.44 4.52 -7.66
CA LYS A 100 14.17 4.78 -8.91
C LYS A 100 14.86 3.52 -9.45
N SER A 101 15.46 2.72 -8.57
CA SER A 101 16.17 1.50 -8.99
C SER A 101 15.27 0.41 -9.57
N ILE A 102 13.98 0.46 -9.29
CA ILE A 102 12.98 -0.50 -9.79
C ILE A 102 12.02 0.10 -10.81
N THR A 103 12.08 1.41 -11.05
CA THR A 103 11.15 2.13 -11.95
C THR A 103 11.24 1.60 -13.38
N ASP A 104 12.44 1.28 -13.87
CA ASP A 104 12.61 0.69 -15.21
C ASP A 104 11.91 -0.65 -15.37
N LYS A 105 11.69 -1.38 -14.26
CA LYS A 105 10.96 -2.65 -14.27
C LYS A 105 9.46 -2.46 -14.45
N PHE A 106 8.91 -1.32 -14.04
CA PHE A 106 7.46 -1.09 -14.02
C PHE A 106 6.83 -1.27 -15.41
N LYS A 107 7.56 -0.93 -16.48
CA LYS A 107 7.12 -1.10 -17.87
C LYS A 107 6.83 -2.55 -18.28
N HIS A 108 7.32 -3.53 -17.53
CA HIS A 108 7.09 -4.96 -17.78
C HIS A 108 5.84 -5.50 -17.08
N TYR A 109 5.17 -4.68 -16.27
CA TYR A 109 3.99 -5.04 -15.51
C TYR A 109 2.77 -4.23 -15.95
N GLU A 110 1.61 -4.86 -15.86
CA GLU A 110 0.34 -4.20 -16.12
C GLU A 110 -0.10 -3.40 -14.88
N TYR A 111 0.21 -3.92 -13.70
CA TYR A 111 -0.09 -3.31 -12.41
C TYR A 111 1.15 -3.29 -11.51
N VAL A 112 1.40 -2.14 -10.89
CA VAL A 112 2.40 -2.00 -9.82
C VAL A 112 1.67 -1.56 -8.56
N ILE A 113 1.66 -2.42 -7.55
CA ILE A 113 1.05 -2.15 -6.24
C ILE A 113 2.16 -1.77 -5.27
N ILE A 114 2.07 -0.59 -4.67
CA ILE A 114 3.06 -0.06 -3.73
C ILE A 114 2.43 -0.01 -2.35
N ASP A 115 2.94 -0.78 -1.40
CA ASP A 115 2.60 -0.66 0.02
C ASP A 115 3.44 0.45 0.67
N SER A 116 2.80 1.44 1.26
CA SER A 116 3.50 2.58 1.85
C SER A 116 3.78 2.36 3.34
N PRO A 117 4.83 3.00 3.89
CA PRO A 117 4.94 3.17 5.33
C PRO A 117 3.76 3.99 5.88
N PRO A 118 3.50 3.97 7.18
CA PRO A 118 2.48 4.82 7.78
C PRO A 118 2.86 6.31 7.72
N GLY A 119 1.84 7.16 7.74
CA GLY A 119 1.99 8.60 7.92
C GLY A 119 1.63 9.43 6.69
N THR A 120 1.91 10.73 6.79
CA THR A 120 1.63 11.74 5.75
C THR A 120 2.87 12.58 5.43
N GLY A 121 4.06 12.02 5.73
CA GLY A 121 5.34 12.68 5.55
C GLY A 121 5.83 12.64 4.11
N SER A 122 7.01 13.19 3.87
CA SER A 122 7.63 13.29 2.55
C SER A 122 7.85 11.94 1.85
N ILE A 123 8.03 10.85 2.61
CA ILE A 123 8.13 9.49 2.05
C ILE A 123 6.81 9.10 1.36
N VAL A 124 5.71 9.15 2.12
CA VAL A 124 4.37 8.80 1.60
C VAL A 124 3.97 9.77 0.47
N TYR A 125 4.24 11.07 0.62
CA TYR A 125 4.02 12.05 -0.44
C TYR A 125 4.70 11.65 -1.77
N THR A 126 5.95 11.19 -1.71
CA THR A 126 6.71 10.77 -2.90
C THR A 126 6.08 9.55 -3.56
N LEU A 127 5.64 8.55 -2.78
CA LEU A 127 4.98 7.34 -3.29
C LEU A 127 3.59 7.63 -3.88
N VAL A 128 2.86 8.58 -3.29
CA VAL A 128 1.57 9.02 -3.82
C VAL A 128 1.76 9.81 -5.11
N LYS A 129 2.81 10.64 -5.21
CA LYS A 129 3.08 11.44 -6.40
C LYS A 129 3.31 10.60 -7.66
N ILE A 130 4.00 9.46 -7.54
CA ILE A 130 4.27 8.56 -8.68
C ILE A 130 3.08 7.65 -9.05
N ALA A 131 2.06 7.56 -8.21
CA ALA A 131 0.90 6.70 -8.45
C ALA A 131 -0.15 7.38 -9.34
N ASN A 132 -0.87 6.56 -10.13
CA ASN A 132 -2.08 7.00 -10.83
C ASN A 132 -3.30 6.90 -9.91
N THR A 133 -3.37 5.83 -9.12
CA THR A 133 -4.44 5.55 -8.17
C THR A 133 -3.87 5.48 -6.75
N VAL A 134 -4.63 6.00 -5.79
CA VAL A 134 -4.31 5.95 -4.36
C VAL A 134 -5.42 5.19 -3.66
N ILE A 135 -5.05 4.15 -2.92
CA ILE A 135 -5.96 3.45 -2.01
C ILE A 135 -5.70 4.02 -0.62
N ALA A 136 -6.61 4.88 -0.15
CA ALA A 136 -6.55 5.56 1.13
C ALA A 136 -7.18 4.70 2.22
N VAL A 137 -6.36 3.97 2.98
CA VAL A 137 -6.81 3.06 4.04
C VAL A 137 -6.94 3.81 5.36
N THR A 138 -8.09 3.65 6.01
CA THR A 138 -8.35 4.13 7.37
C THR A 138 -9.18 3.12 8.16
N GLU A 139 -9.43 3.40 9.43
CA GLU A 139 -10.28 2.61 10.33
C GLU A 139 -11.16 3.54 11.16
N PRO A 140 -12.35 3.09 11.64
CA PRO A 140 -13.31 3.92 12.38
C PRO A 140 -12.85 4.16 13.82
N THR A 141 -11.75 4.89 13.99
CA THR A 141 -11.23 5.42 15.25
C THR A 141 -11.03 6.92 15.13
N ARG A 142 -11.10 7.67 16.25
CA ARG A 142 -10.88 9.13 16.23
C ARG A 142 -9.52 9.50 15.63
N LEU A 143 -8.47 8.75 15.98
CA LEU A 143 -7.14 8.93 15.40
C LEU A 143 -7.14 8.59 13.89
N GLY A 144 -7.75 7.48 13.48
CA GLY A 144 -7.85 7.09 12.07
C GLY A 144 -8.55 8.15 11.21
N ILE A 145 -9.61 8.78 11.72
CA ILE A 145 -10.31 9.89 11.04
C ILE A 145 -9.39 11.09 10.88
N ASN A 146 -8.71 11.51 11.95
CA ASN A 146 -7.83 12.68 11.92
C ASN A 146 -6.65 12.48 10.96
N ASP A 147 -6.05 11.29 10.99
CA ASP A 147 -4.94 10.95 10.11
C ASP A 147 -5.38 10.77 8.66
N TYR A 148 -6.59 10.23 8.43
CA TYR A 148 -7.21 10.19 7.10
C TYR A 148 -7.43 11.60 6.53
N LEU A 149 -7.96 12.54 7.31
CA LEU A 149 -8.16 13.92 6.85
C LEU A 149 -6.83 14.61 6.52
N LYS A 150 -5.79 14.42 7.34
CA LYS A 150 -4.44 14.92 7.04
C LYS A 150 -3.89 14.29 5.76
N PHE A 151 -4.11 12.99 5.55
CA PHE A 151 -3.68 12.28 4.35
C PHE A 151 -4.40 12.79 3.09
N MET A 152 -5.73 12.98 3.16
CA MET A 152 -6.51 13.57 2.05
C MET A 152 -6.09 15.00 1.75
N SER A 153 -5.81 15.81 2.78
CA SER A 153 -5.25 17.15 2.62
C SER A 153 -3.90 17.12 1.91
N MET A 154 -3.01 16.18 2.25
CA MET A 154 -1.73 15.98 1.58
C MET A 154 -1.91 15.61 0.10
N ILE A 155 -2.85 14.71 -0.23
CA ILE A 155 -3.17 14.37 -1.63
C ILE A 155 -3.62 15.62 -2.39
N GLY A 156 -4.43 16.49 -1.78
CA GLY A 156 -4.89 17.74 -2.37
C GLY A 156 -3.77 18.75 -2.69
N ARG A 157 -2.55 18.54 -2.17
CA ARG A 157 -1.36 19.36 -2.49
C ARG A 157 -0.56 18.81 -3.67
N ILE A 158 -0.99 17.72 -4.28
CA ILE A 158 -0.36 17.15 -5.46
C ILE A 158 -1.07 17.75 -6.68
N GLU A 159 -0.30 18.34 -7.59
CA GLU A 159 -0.81 19.03 -8.78
C GLU A 159 -1.53 18.06 -9.72
N GLU A 160 -0.98 16.85 -9.87
CA GLU A 160 -1.55 15.82 -10.73
C GLU A 160 -2.77 15.18 -10.06
N LYS A 161 -3.92 15.22 -10.76
CA LYS A 161 -5.15 14.58 -10.30
C LYS A 161 -4.93 13.07 -10.09
N LYS A 162 -5.24 12.59 -8.88
CA LYS A 162 -5.18 11.17 -8.50
C LYS A 162 -6.58 10.57 -8.48
N HIS A 163 -6.72 9.32 -8.94
CA HIS A 163 -7.92 8.54 -8.65
C HIS A 163 -7.81 8.00 -7.22
N VAL A 164 -8.78 8.29 -6.35
CA VAL A 164 -8.70 7.90 -4.93
C VAL A 164 -9.84 6.95 -4.57
N ILE A 165 -9.46 5.80 -4.01
CA ILE A 165 -10.38 4.82 -3.42
C ILE A 165 -10.17 4.85 -1.92
N THR A 166 -11.20 5.23 -1.17
CA THR A 166 -11.18 5.21 0.30
C THR A 166 -11.57 3.83 0.78
N VAL A 167 -10.70 3.20 1.58
CA VAL A 167 -10.98 1.91 2.22
C VAL A 167 -11.16 2.13 3.71
N ILE A 168 -12.39 1.93 4.19
CA ILE A 168 -12.71 1.91 5.62
C ILE A 168 -12.53 0.46 6.08
N ASN A 169 -11.33 0.15 6.54
CA ASN A 169 -11.05 -1.14 7.14
C ASN A 169 -11.64 -1.21 8.56
N LYS A 170 -12.00 -2.42 8.99
CA LYS A 170 -12.59 -2.67 10.32
C LYS A 170 -13.87 -1.86 10.56
N PHE A 171 -14.70 -1.66 9.53
CA PHE A 171 -15.80 -0.68 9.57
C PHE A 171 -16.86 -0.97 10.67
N ASN A 172 -16.99 -2.23 11.09
CA ASN A 172 -17.93 -2.69 12.12
C ASN A 172 -17.46 -2.40 13.55
N LEU A 173 -16.26 -1.84 13.78
CA LEU A 173 -15.83 -1.42 15.12
C LEU A 173 -16.66 -0.25 15.66
N SER A 174 -17.16 0.63 14.79
CA SER A 174 -18.03 1.74 15.19
C SER A 174 -18.84 2.25 14.00
N SER A 175 -20.15 2.00 14.00
CA SER A 175 -21.08 2.49 12.97
C SER A 175 -21.06 4.02 12.88
N LYS A 176 -21.10 4.71 14.02
CA LYS A 176 -21.05 6.18 14.10
C LYS A 176 -19.81 6.76 13.42
N LEU A 177 -18.63 6.23 13.73
CA LEU A 177 -17.37 6.73 13.17
C LEU A 177 -17.20 6.33 11.70
N THR A 178 -17.71 5.16 11.31
CA THR A 178 -17.76 4.76 9.89
C THR A 178 -18.60 5.74 9.07
N SER A 179 -19.79 6.11 9.53
CA SER A 179 -20.63 7.10 8.84
C SER A 179 -19.96 8.48 8.78
N GLU A 180 -19.23 8.88 9.82
CA GLU A 180 -18.45 10.11 9.80
C GLU A 180 -17.33 10.07 8.73
N ILE A 181 -16.67 8.92 8.55
CA ILE A 181 -15.67 8.75 7.48
C ILE A 181 -16.33 8.80 6.11
N GLU A 182 -17.48 8.15 5.93
CA GLU A 182 -18.23 8.16 4.66
C GLU A 182 -18.64 9.59 4.26
N GLU A 183 -19.16 10.38 5.22
CA GLU A 183 -19.50 11.79 4.99
C GLU A 183 -18.28 12.65 4.65
N LYS A 184 -17.13 12.39 5.27
CA LYS A 184 -15.88 13.08 4.96
C LYS A 184 -15.33 12.66 3.60
N ALA A 185 -15.40 11.38 3.25
CA ALA A 185 -14.91 10.82 2.00
C ALA A 185 -15.72 11.30 0.78
N SER A 186 -17.03 11.54 0.94
CA SER A 186 -17.87 12.08 -0.12
C SER A 186 -17.47 13.51 -0.52
N LYS A 187 -17.03 14.34 0.43
CA LYS A 187 -16.51 15.70 0.17
C LYS A 187 -15.27 15.71 -0.72
N PHE A 188 -14.53 14.60 -0.76
CA PHE A 188 -13.36 14.43 -1.63
C PHE A 188 -13.68 13.69 -2.94
N ASN A 189 -14.95 13.38 -3.22
CA ASN A 189 -15.40 12.62 -4.40
C ASN A 189 -14.67 11.27 -4.59
N THR A 190 -14.38 10.58 -3.48
CA THR A 190 -13.71 9.27 -3.50
C THR A 190 -14.71 8.13 -3.61
N ILE A 191 -14.29 7.01 -4.20
CA ILE A 191 -15.07 5.76 -4.14
C ILE A 191 -14.78 5.11 -2.78
N THR A 192 -15.83 4.78 -2.02
CA THR A 192 -15.67 4.17 -0.70
C THR A 192 -15.92 2.66 -0.74
N ILE A 193 -14.97 1.88 -0.22
CA ILE A 193 -15.08 0.44 0.02
C ILE A 193 -14.95 0.17 1.52
N LYS A 194 -15.71 -0.78 2.04
CA LYS A 194 -15.71 -1.17 3.45
C LYS A 194 -15.23 -2.60 3.61
N ILE A 195 -14.36 -2.85 4.59
CA ILE A 195 -13.85 -4.17 4.95
C ILE A 195 -14.16 -4.44 6.42
N PRO A 196 -14.88 -5.52 6.79
CA PRO A 196 -15.20 -5.79 8.19
C PRO A 196 -13.94 -6.17 8.97
N TYR A 197 -13.97 -5.95 10.28
CA TYR A 197 -12.99 -6.50 11.19
C TYR A 197 -13.21 -8.00 11.29
N ILE A 198 -12.18 -8.77 10.97
CA ILE A 198 -12.17 -10.22 11.05
C ILE A 198 -11.09 -10.58 12.07
N GLN A 199 -11.50 -11.17 13.19
CA GLN A 199 -10.61 -11.50 14.31
C GLN A 199 -9.87 -12.81 14.04
N GLU A 200 -9.03 -12.82 13.01
CA GLU A 200 -8.23 -13.98 12.62
C GLU A 200 -6.80 -13.58 12.24
N ILE A 201 -5.92 -14.57 12.14
CA ILE A 201 -4.59 -14.36 11.58
C ILE A 201 -4.69 -13.92 10.11
N PRO A 202 -3.75 -13.12 9.61
CA PRO A 202 -3.93 -12.48 8.30
C PRO A 202 -4.12 -13.45 7.12
N SER A 203 -3.45 -14.61 7.14
CA SER A 203 -3.63 -15.65 6.12
C SER A 203 -5.07 -16.15 6.06
N ARG A 204 -5.77 -16.25 7.19
CA ARG A 204 -7.19 -16.61 7.24
C ARG A 204 -8.10 -15.45 6.85
N VAL A 205 -7.75 -14.22 7.22
CA VAL A 205 -8.47 -13.01 6.77
C VAL A 205 -8.53 -12.95 5.24
N MET A 206 -7.41 -13.22 4.55
CA MET A 206 -7.38 -13.28 3.08
C MET A 206 -8.32 -14.33 2.48
N THR A 207 -8.68 -15.37 3.25
CA THR A 207 -9.59 -16.43 2.81
C THR A 207 -11.06 -16.14 3.11
N HIS A 208 -11.36 -15.21 4.02
CA HIS A 208 -12.70 -14.85 4.44
C HIS A 208 -13.52 -14.25 3.29
N GLU A 209 -14.79 -14.64 3.20
CA GLU A 209 -15.66 -14.29 2.05
C GLU A 209 -15.88 -12.78 1.92
N ASP A 210 -16.25 -12.10 3.02
CA ASP A 210 -16.43 -10.64 3.01
C ASP A 210 -15.18 -9.86 2.62
N PHE A 211 -14.02 -10.33 3.09
CA PHE A 211 -12.74 -9.72 2.74
C PHE A 211 -12.44 -9.90 1.25
N LYS A 212 -12.57 -11.13 0.73
CA LYS A 212 -12.44 -11.41 -0.70
C LYS A 212 -13.39 -10.59 -1.55
N LYS A 213 -14.65 -10.45 -1.13
CA LYS A 213 -15.67 -9.65 -1.83
C LYS A 213 -15.25 -8.19 -1.91
N ALA A 214 -14.75 -7.61 -0.82
CA ALA A 214 -14.26 -6.24 -0.82
C ALA A 214 -13.01 -6.06 -1.69
N ILE A 215 -12.03 -6.97 -1.62
CA ILE A 215 -10.85 -6.96 -2.50
C ILE A 215 -11.25 -7.08 -3.97
N ASN A 216 -12.16 -7.99 -4.31
CA ASN A 216 -12.70 -8.12 -5.66
C ASN A 216 -13.40 -6.83 -6.13
N GLY A 217 -14.12 -6.15 -5.24
CA GLY A 217 -14.70 -4.83 -5.52
C GLY A 217 -13.65 -3.79 -5.89
N ILE A 218 -12.55 -3.72 -5.13
CA ILE A 218 -11.41 -2.83 -5.42
C ILE A 218 -10.78 -3.20 -6.76
N VAL A 219 -10.46 -4.48 -6.97
CA VAL A 219 -9.87 -4.96 -8.24
C VAL A 219 -10.76 -4.60 -9.42
N ASN A 220 -12.07 -4.84 -9.33
CA ASN A 220 -13.01 -4.50 -10.42
C ASN A 220 -13.05 -2.99 -10.73
N ILE A 221 -12.83 -2.12 -9.74
CA ILE A 221 -12.67 -0.68 -9.97
C ILE A 221 -11.33 -0.40 -10.68
N LEU A 222 -10.25 -1.07 -10.29
CA LEU A 222 -8.92 -0.90 -10.90
C LEU A 222 -8.83 -1.45 -12.34
N LEU A 223 -9.69 -2.40 -12.72
CA LEU A 223 -9.76 -2.96 -14.07
C LEU A 223 -10.52 -2.05 -15.05
N LYS A 224 -11.41 -1.18 -14.54
CA LYS A 224 -12.07 -0.13 -15.35
C LYS A 224 -11.10 0.99 -15.68
#